data_AF-A0A2D0HFD5-F1
#
_entry.id   AF-A0A2D0HFD5-F1
#
_cell.length_a   1.000
_cell.length_b   1.000
_cell.length_c   1.000
_cell.angle_alpha   90.00
_cell.angle_beta   90.00
_cell.angle_gamma   90.00
#
_symmetry.space_group_name_H-M   'P 1'
#
loop_
_entity.id
_entity.type
_entity.pdbx_description
1 polymer ?
#
loop_
_entity_poly.entity_id
_entity_poly.type
_entity_poly.pdbx_seq_one_letter_code
_entity_poly.pdbx_strand_id
1 'polypeptide(L)'
;MARQPIVLNGKEFKFQKNAKEYFKKMLERYRNGQTVDTDDHEMLLALIERHPEADKKIGCGVKRLYKDRTDMPTSCFWIEREDGSKTDFSYLTAIAARGKSLYQEFFEACRNAVQDDLKKIKEQFFEKSADETGKVKCDITGEKVAIYESHLDHKKPLTFQVIVNTFLAANEIEIKHEMLSMSQDAQFQTTFLDIKLKDKFKRYHYKMADLRIIKTELNLSLGGSERILKSKNPVIIPKELFDD
;
A
#
# COMPACT_ATOMS: atom_id res chain seq x y z
N MET A 1 -8.34 23.56 8.29
CA MET A 1 -9.70 23.06 7.99
C MET A 1 -10.23 22.31 9.21
N ALA A 2 -11.44 22.64 9.66
CA ALA A 2 -12.10 21.90 10.74
C ALA A 2 -12.30 20.44 10.31
N ARG A 3 -11.96 19.48 11.19
CA ARG A 3 -12.23 18.06 10.95
C ARG A 3 -13.74 17.86 11.09
N GLN A 4 -14.44 17.58 10.00
CA GLN A 4 -15.86 17.24 10.07
C GLN A 4 -16.02 15.85 10.70
N PRO A 5 -17.02 15.69 11.60
CA PRO A 5 -17.36 14.38 12.16
C PRO A 5 -17.89 13.46 11.05
N ILE A 6 -17.68 12.15 11.23
CA ILE A 6 -18.22 11.12 10.33
C ILE A 6 -19.50 10.61 10.96
N VAL A 7 -20.64 10.73 10.27
CA VAL A 7 -21.91 10.15 10.70
C VAL A 7 -22.22 8.96 9.81
N LEU A 8 -22.44 7.80 10.41
CA LEU A 8 -22.75 6.53 9.73
C LEU A 8 -23.92 5.88 10.44
N ASN A 9 -25.03 5.64 9.72
CA ASN A 9 -26.25 5.05 10.27
C ASN A 9 -26.65 5.61 11.65
N GLY A 10 -26.72 6.94 11.77
CA GLY A 10 -27.05 7.65 13.02
C GLY A 10 -25.93 7.72 14.08
N LYS A 11 -24.80 7.04 13.88
CA LYS A 11 -23.65 7.06 14.80
C LYS A 11 -22.62 8.11 14.39
N GLU A 12 -22.29 9.01 15.31
CA GLU A 12 -21.28 10.04 15.09
C GLU A 12 -19.89 9.60 15.58
N PHE A 13 -18.88 9.81 14.74
CA PHE A 13 -17.47 9.67 15.04
C PHE A 13 -16.78 11.03 14.92
N LYS A 14 -16.43 11.61 16.07
CA LYS A 14 -15.73 12.91 16.15
C LYS A 14 -14.39 12.93 15.41
N PHE A 15 -13.68 11.80 15.36
CA PHE A 15 -12.41 11.67 14.64
C PHE A 15 -12.36 10.38 13.81
N GLN A 16 -11.67 10.45 12.66
CA GLN A 16 -11.39 9.27 11.84
C GLN A 16 -10.73 8.12 12.63
N LYS A 17 -9.89 8.43 13.63
CA LYS A 17 -9.27 7.40 14.48
C LYS A 17 -10.33 6.55 15.20
N ASN A 18 -11.41 7.16 15.69
CA ASN A 18 -12.49 6.44 16.37
C ASN A 18 -13.26 5.53 15.40
N ALA A 19 -13.57 6.02 14.21
CA ALA A 19 -14.18 5.19 13.16
C ALA A 19 -13.26 4.01 12.80
N LYS A 20 -11.96 4.25 12.62
CA LYS A 20 -10.99 3.20 12.27
C LYS A 20 -10.92 2.11 13.33
N GLU A 21 -10.87 2.50 14.61
CA GLU A 21 -10.85 1.54 15.71
C GLU A 21 -12.17 0.76 15.81
N TYR A 22 -13.31 1.41 15.56
CA TYR A 22 -14.61 0.77 15.56
C TYR A 22 -14.72 -0.31 14.46
N PHE A 23 -14.42 0.04 13.21
CA PHE A 23 -14.47 -0.92 12.10
C PHE A 23 -13.37 -2.00 12.18
N LYS A 24 -12.22 -1.70 12.79
CA LYS A 24 -11.22 -2.72 13.12
C LYS A 24 -11.79 -3.77 14.09
N LYS A 25 -12.39 -3.34 15.20
CA LYS A 25 -13.02 -4.24 16.19
C LYS A 25 -14.17 -5.04 15.56
N MET A 26 -14.94 -4.42 14.67
CA MET A 26 -15.98 -5.11 13.88
C MET A 26 -15.40 -6.21 13.01
N LEU A 27 -14.37 -5.91 12.21
CA LEU A 27 -13.71 -6.90 11.35
C LEU A 27 -13.11 -8.07 12.15
N GLU A 28 -12.62 -7.81 13.37
CA GLU A 28 -12.06 -8.84 14.25
C GLU A 28 -13.11 -9.81 14.82
N ARG A 29 -14.40 -9.43 14.87
CA ARG A 29 -15.48 -10.33 15.32
C ARG A 29 -15.74 -11.51 14.39
N TYR A 30 -15.49 -11.33 13.09
CA TYR A 30 -15.84 -12.30 12.06
C TYR A 30 -14.67 -13.23 11.73
N ARG A 31 -14.98 -14.47 11.35
CA ARG A 31 -14.04 -15.41 10.70
C ARG A 31 -14.02 -15.18 9.20
N ASN A 32 -12.96 -15.63 8.53
CA ASN A 32 -12.90 -15.58 7.07
C ASN A 32 -13.98 -16.48 6.47
N GLY A 33 -14.66 -15.99 5.44
CA GLY A 33 -15.86 -16.57 4.84
C GLY A 33 -17.16 -16.31 5.60
N GLN A 34 -17.11 -15.72 6.80
CA GLN A 34 -18.29 -15.47 7.62
C GLN A 34 -19.01 -14.20 7.16
N THR A 35 -20.31 -14.35 6.87
CA THR A 35 -21.24 -13.24 6.60
C THR A 35 -21.37 -12.34 7.82
N VAL A 36 -21.36 -11.03 7.60
CA VAL A 36 -21.64 -10.00 8.60
C VAL A 36 -23.10 -10.08 9.00
N ASP A 37 -23.39 -10.05 10.30
CA ASP A 37 -24.76 -10.09 10.83
C ASP A 37 -25.52 -8.79 10.56
N THR A 38 -26.84 -8.82 10.78
CA THR A 38 -27.75 -7.72 10.44
C THR A 38 -27.40 -6.40 11.12
N ASP A 39 -26.94 -6.42 12.37
CA ASP A 39 -26.64 -5.20 13.13
C ASP A 39 -25.41 -4.47 12.57
N ASP A 40 -24.37 -5.22 12.22
CA ASP A 40 -23.17 -4.66 11.60
C ASP A 40 -23.35 -4.39 10.10
N HIS A 41 -24.30 -5.07 9.43
CA HIS A 41 -24.57 -4.96 8.00
C HIS A 41 -24.91 -3.52 7.59
N GLU A 42 -25.90 -2.91 8.25
CA GLU A 42 -26.35 -1.54 7.94
C GLU A 42 -25.24 -0.51 8.15
N MET A 43 -24.42 -0.72 9.19
CA MET A 43 -23.27 0.14 9.47
C MET A 43 -22.19 0.04 8.39
N LEU A 44 -21.98 -1.16 7.82
CA LEU A 44 -21.05 -1.33 6.69
C LEU A 44 -21.61 -0.80 5.38
N LEU A 45 -22.91 -0.94 5.11
CA LEU A 45 -23.53 -0.33 3.92
C LEU A 45 -23.34 1.19 3.92
N ALA A 46 -23.69 1.85 5.04
CA ALA A 46 -23.46 3.29 5.20
C ALA A 46 -21.97 3.67 5.05
N LEU A 47 -21.06 2.78 5.45
CA LEU A 47 -19.63 3.00 5.25
C LEU A 47 -19.23 2.89 3.77
N ILE A 48 -19.69 1.86 3.06
CA ILE A 48 -19.34 1.59 1.65
C ILE A 48 -19.74 2.75 0.75
N GLU A 49 -20.88 3.40 1.01
CA GLU A 49 -21.34 4.59 0.26
C GLU A 49 -20.33 5.75 0.28
N ARG A 50 -19.48 5.82 1.31
CA ARG A 50 -18.41 6.83 1.39
C ARG A 50 -17.15 6.44 0.63
N HIS A 51 -17.07 5.22 0.11
CA HIS A 51 -15.92 4.77 -0.64
C HIS A 51 -15.81 5.59 -1.94
N PRO A 52 -14.61 6.06 -2.34
CA PRO A 52 -14.42 6.80 -3.60
C PRO A 52 -14.85 6.03 -4.85
N GLU A 53 -14.98 4.71 -4.73
CA GLU A 53 -15.43 3.81 -5.77
C GLU A 53 -16.72 3.08 -5.36
N ALA A 54 -17.58 3.72 -4.55
CA ALA A 54 -18.81 3.11 -4.04
C ALA A 54 -19.67 2.53 -5.17
N ASP A 55 -19.91 3.30 -6.23
CA ASP A 55 -20.70 2.86 -7.39
C ASP A 55 -20.16 1.57 -8.02
N LYS A 56 -18.83 1.47 -8.18
CA LYS A 56 -18.18 0.25 -8.71
C LYS A 56 -18.26 -0.90 -7.71
N LYS A 57 -18.01 -0.65 -6.43
CA LYS A 57 -17.99 -1.68 -5.39
C LYS A 57 -19.38 -2.26 -5.15
N ILE A 58 -20.41 -1.42 -5.10
CA ILE A 58 -21.82 -1.83 -4.95
C ILE A 58 -22.31 -2.51 -6.24
N GLY A 59 -22.00 -1.94 -7.42
CA GLY A 59 -22.36 -2.53 -8.71
C GLY A 59 -23.86 -2.76 -8.85
N CYS A 60 -24.26 -4.01 -9.15
CA CYS A 60 -25.66 -4.42 -9.32
C CYS A 60 -26.45 -4.61 -8.01
N GLY A 61 -25.85 -4.28 -6.85
CA GLY A 61 -26.46 -4.43 -5.53
C GLY A 61 -25.68 -5.40 -4.64
N VAL A 62 -25.83 -5.25 -3.33
CA VAL A 62 -25.13 -6.05 -2.31
C VAL A 62 -26.03 -7.20 -1.87
N LYS A 63 -25.66 -8.43 -2.21
CA LYS A 63 -26.33 -9.65 -1.73
C LYS A 63 -25.90 -10.01 -0.31
N ARG A 64 -24.61 -9.91 -0.02
CA ARG A 64 -24.10 -10.02 1.36
C ARG A 64 -22.74 -9.35 1.55
N LEU A 65 -22.50 -8.97 2.79
CA LEU A 65 -21.20 -8.51 3.26
C LEU A 65 -20.56 -9.61 4.11
N TYR A 66 -19.26 -9.84 3.95
CA TYR A 66 -18.55 -10.87 4.70
C TYR A 66 -17.10 -10.47 4.92
N LYS A 67 -16.40 -11.16 5.82
CA LYS A 67 -14.95 -11.01 5.96
C LYS A 67 -14.23 -12.08 5.17
N ASP A 68 -13.16 -11.74 4.48
CA ASP A 68 -12.26 -12.73 3.90
C ASP A 68 -10.83 -12.21 3.73
N ARG A 69 -9.92 -13.09 3.31
CA ARG A 69 -8.54 -12.76 2.94
C ARG A 69 -8.49 -12.10 1.57
N THR A 70 -7.56 -11.18 1.41
CA THR A 70 -7.10 -10.68 0.10
C THR A 70 -5.97 -11.56 -0.44
N ASP A 71 -5.42 -11.22 -1.62
CA ASP A 71 -4.15 -11.79 -2.12
C ASP A 71 -2.96 -11.46 -1.20
N MET A 72 -3.13 -10.48 -0.29
CA MET A 72 -2.20 -10.13 0.78
C MET A 72 -2.57 -10.87 2.08
N PRO A 73 -1.63 -11.06 3.04
CA PRO A 73 -1.86 -11.79 4.30
C PRO A 73 -2.86 -11.11 5.27
N THR A 74 -3.55 -10.06 4.82
CA THR A 74 -4.55 -9.30 5.55
C THR A 74 -5.96 -9.74 5.18
N SER A 75 -6.88 -9.60 6.13
CA SER A 75 -8.31 -9.74 5.87
C SER A 75 -8.98 -8.36 5.80
N CYS A 76 -10.05 -8.28 5.03
CA CYS A 76 -10.88 -7.08 4.88
C CYS A 76 -12.35 -7.49 4.74
N PHE A 77 -13.22 -6.48 4.59
CA PHE A 77 -14.61 -6.74 4.23
C PHE A 77 -14.71 -6.99 2.72
N TRP A 78 -15.63 -7.88 2.37
CA TRP A 78 -15.95 -8.30 1.02
C TRP A 78 -17.45 -8.10 0.77
N ILE A 79 -17.76 -7.83 -0.49
CA ILE A 79 -19.09 -7.67 -1.05
C ILE A 79 -19.29 -8.86 -1.99
N GLU A 80 -20.31 -9.67 -1.75
CA GLU A 80 -20.90 -10.52 -2.78
C GLU A 80 -22.09 -9.77 -3.34
N ARG A 81 -22.10 -9.56 -4.66
CA ARG A 81 -23.16 -8.85 -5.36
C ARG A 81 -24.33 -9.76 -5.72
N GLU A 82 -25.44 -9.17 -6.14
CA GLU A 82 -26.62 -9.92 -6.58
C GLU A 82 -26.36 -10.84 -7.77
N ASP A 83 -25.46 -10.43 -8.68
CA ASP A 83 -25.00 -11.28 -9.80
C ASP A 83 -24.01 -12.38 -9.39
N GLY A 84 -23.63 -12.46 -8.11
CA GLY A 84 -22.67 -13.42 -7.56
C GLY A 84 -21.20 -13.03 -7.72
N SER A 85 -20.89 -11.93 -8.40
CA SER A 85 -19.53 -11.36 -8.44
C SER A 85 -19.10 -10.88 -7.06
N LYS A 86 -17.78 -10.82 -6.83
CA LYS A 86 -17.20 -10.52 -5.52
C LYS A 86 -16.13 -9.46 -5.63
N THR A 87 -16.10 -8.53 -4.67
CA THR A 87 -15.07 -7.50 -4.55
C THR A 87 -14.79 -7.22 -3.08
N ASP A 88 -13.58 -6.80 -2.75
CA ASP A 88 -13.22 -6.36 -1.41
C ASP A 88 -13.43 -4.85 -1.24
N PHE A 89 -13.46 -4.34 -0.02
CA PHE A 89 -13.24 -2.90 0.20
C PHE A 89 -12.50 -2.62 1.50
N SER A 90 -11.71 -1.54 1.45
CA SER A 90 -10.97 -1.05 2.61
C SER A 90 -11.82 -0.09 3.42
N TYR A 91 -12.17 -0.50 4.65
CA TYR A 91 -12.84 0.40 5.61
C TYR A 91 -12.00 1.65 5.88
N LEU A 92 -10.66 1.56 5.81
CA LEU A 92 -9.77 2.72 5.97
C LEU A 92 -9.96 3.74 4.85
N THR A 93 -10.13 3.27 3.61
CA THR A 93 -10.37 4.10 2.43
C THR A 93 -11.75 4.74 2.50
N ALA A 94 -12.78 3.96 2.86
CA ALA A 94 -14.15 4.45 3.05
C ALA A 94 -14.26 5.51 4.17
N ILE A 95 -13.56 5.32 5.29
CA ILE A 95 -13.47 6.33 6.37
C ILE A 95 -12.78 7.60 5.88
N ALA A 96 -11.70 7.46 5.11
CA ALA A 96 -10.98 8.60 4.56
C ALA A 96 -11.82 9.37 3.53
N ALA A 97 -12.75 8.69 2.85
CA ALA A 97 -13.59 9.21 1.77
C ALA A 97 -12.78 9.95 0.69
N ARG A 98 -11.58 9.45 0.42
CA ARG A 98 -10.62 10.03 -0.54
C ARG A 98 -9.98 8.92 -1.32
N GLY A 99 -10.00 9.06 -2.64
CA GLY A 99 -9.27 8.17 -3.54
C GLY A 99 -7.76 8.28 -3.32
N LYS A 100 -7.03 7.37 -3.94
CA LYS A 100 -5.56 7.48 -3.99
C LYS A 100 -5.20 8.76 -4.75
N SER A 101 -4.12 9.42 -4.32
CA SER A 101 -3.55 10.48 -5.14
C SER A 101 -2.88 9.88 -6.36
N LEU A 102 -2.77 10.64 -7.44
CA LEU A 102 -2.07 10.22 -8.65
C LEU A 102 -0.61 9.77 -8.36
N TYR A 103 0.06 10.43 -7.41
CA TYR A 103 1.37 10.00 -6.93
C TYR A 103 1.32 8.61 -6.26
N GLN A 104 0.30 8.32 -5.45
CA GLN A 104 0.16 7.00 -4.80
C GLN A 104 -0.07 5.90 -5.84
N GLU A 105 -0.90 6.15 -6.85
CA GLU A 105 -1.13 5.22 -7.96
C GLU A 105 0.16 4.95 -8.74
N PHE A 106 0.91 6.01 -9.07
CA PHE A 106 2.21 5.89 -9.73
C PHE A 106 3.22 5.13 -8.87
N PHE A 107 3.25 5.39 -7.57
CA PHE A 107 4.11 4.70 -6.62
C PHE A 107 3.80 3.20 -6.57
N GLU A 108 2.53 2.83 -6.58
CA GLU A 108 2.10 1.43 -6.66
C GLU A 108 2.51 0.79 -7.99
N ALA A 109 2.34 1.48 -9.12
CA ALA A 109 2.82 1.00 -10.42
C ALA A 109 4.34 0.76 -10.44
N CYS A 110 5.12 1.67 -9.83
CA CYS A 110 6.54 1.48 -9.59
C CYS A 110 6.82 0.20 -8.78
N ARG A 111 6.14 0.00 -7.64
CA ARG A 111 6.33 -1.22 -6.81
C ARG A 111 6.02 -2.47 -7.63
N ASN A 112 4.91 -2.43 -8.36
CA ASN A 112 4.45 -3.53 -9.18
C ASN A 112 5.47 -3.92 -10.25
N ALA A 113 6.06 -2.92 -10.90
CA ALA A 113 7.03 -3.11 -11.98
C ALA A 113 8.27 -3.92 -11.58
N VAL A 114 8.65 -3.92 -10.30
CA VAL A 114 9.86 -4.58 -9.77
C VAL A 114 9.57 -5.74 -8.82
N GLN A 115 8.32 -5.97 -8.44
CA GLN A 115 7.95 -6.94 -7.40
C GLN A 115 8.43 -8.36 -7.72
N ASP A 116 8.19 -8.83 -8.95
CA ASP A 116 8.59 -10.18 -9.37
C ASP A 116 10.11 -10.35 -9.40
N ASP A 117 10.83 -9.31 -9.82
CA ASP A 117 12.29 -9.36 -9.85
C ASP A 117 12.86 -9.39 -8.43
N LEU A 118 12.32 -8.55 -7.53
CA LEU A 118 12.72 -8.53 -6.12
C LEU A 118 12.45 -9.86 -5.43
N LYS A 119 11.33 -10.53 -5.75
CA LYS A 119 11.03 -11.87 -5.25
C LYS A 119 12.11 -12.87 -5.70
N LYS A 120 12.43 -12.90 -6.99
CA LYS A 120 13.47 -13.78 -7.56
C LYS A 120 14.86 -13.48 -7.00
N ILE A 121 15.21 -12.20 -6.85
CA ILE A 121 16.48 -11.77 -6.23
C ILE A 121 16.57 -12.29 -4.80
N LYS A 122 15.48 -12.19 -4.02
CA LYS A 122 15.44 -12.73 -2.65
C LYS A 122 15.64 -14.24 -2.65
N GLU A 123 14.93 -14.98 -3.48
CA GLU A 123 15.05 -16.44 -3.59
C GLU A 123 16.50 -16.85 -3.93
N GLN A 124 17.09 -16.24 -4.97
CA GLN A 124 18.47 -16.50 -5.39
C GLN A 124 19.51 -16.14 -4.32
N PHE A 125 19.27 -15.10 -3.53
CA PHE A 125 20.16 -14.74 -2.43
C PHE A 125 20.16 -15.82 -1.34
N PHE A 126 18.99 -16.33 -0.96
CA PHE A 126 18.89 -17.44 -0.01
C PHE A 126 19.54 -18.72 -0.54
N GLU A 127 19.32 -19.06 -1.81
CA GLU A 127 19.97 -20.23 -2.43
C GLU A 127 21.50 -20.16 -2.38
N LYS A 128 22.08 -18.97 -2.55
CA LYS A 128 23.55 -18.79 -2.60
C LYS A 128 24.21 -18.56 -1.25
N SER A 129 23.49 -17.98 -0.29
CA SER A 129 24.09 -17.43 0.94
C SER A 129 23.52 -18.01 2.22
N ALA A 130 22.52 -18.90 2.14
CA ALA A 130 22.02 -19.60 3.31
C ALA A 130 23.06 -20.58 3.88
N ASP A 131 23.02 -20.73 5.20
CA ASP A 131 23.76 -21.79 5.88
C ASP A 131 23.10 -23.17 5.71
N GLU A 132 23.67 -24.19 6.35
CA GLU A 132 23.17 -25.57 6.35
C GLU A 132 21.71 -25.70 6.83
N THR A 133 21.18 -24.70 7.54
CA THR A 133 19.80 -24.67 8.02
C THR A 133 18.85 -23.86 7.12
N GLY A 134 19.32 -23.38 5.97
CA GLY A 134 18.54 -22.56 5.05
C GLY A 134 18.35 -21.12 5.50
N LYS A 135 19.21 -20.61 6.39
CA LYS A 135 19.07 -19.27 6.99
C LYS A 135 20.21 -18.33 6.60
N VAL A 136 19.88 -17.04 6.50
CA VAL A 136 20.84 -15.94 6.25
C VAL A 136 20.85 -14.97 7.43
N LYS A 137 21.92 -14.19 7.59
CA LYS A 137 21.98 -13.15 8.63
C LYS A 137 21.11 -11.95 8.26
N CYS A 138 20.31 -11.48 9.20
CA CYS A 138 19.64 -10.18 9.14
C CYS A 138 20.68 -9.05 9.17
N ASP A 139 20.61 -8.10 8.25
CA ASP A 139 21.56 -6.98 8.12
C ASP A 139 21.54 -6.04 9.33
N ILE A 140 20.42 -5.99 10.06
CA ILE A 140 20.25 -5.10 11.22
C ILE A 140 20.64 -5.80 12.52
N THR A 141 20.12 -7.00 12.77
CA THR A 141 20.28 -7.69 14.06
C THR A 141 21.38 -8.75 14.06
N GLY A 142 21.84 -9.19 12.90
CA GLY A 142 22.76 -10.32 12.75
C GLY A 142 22.12 -11.69 13.00
N GLU A 143 20.87 -11.76 13.45
CA GLU A 143 20.14 -13.02 13.68
C GLU A 143 19.96 -13.81 12.38
N LYS A 144 20.03 -15.13 12.48
CA LYS A 144 19.76 -16.03 11.36
C LYS A 144 18.25 -16.14 11.12
N VAL A 145 17.80 -15.77 9.93
CA VAL A 145 16.39 -15.78 9.52
C VAL A 145 16.18 -16.66 8.29
N ALA A 146 15.07 -17.39 8.26
CA ALA A 146 14.65 -18.10 7.05
C ALA A 146 13.98 -17.14 6.04
N ILE A 147 13.78 -17.61 4.80
CA ILE A 147 13.18 -16.79 3.74
C ILE A 147 11.76 -16.31 4.10
N TYR A 148 10.98 -17.13 4.80
CA TYR A 148 9.62 -16.79 5.25
C TYR A 148 9.59 -15.90 6.50
N GLU A 149 10.71 -15.77 7.21
CA GLU A 149 10.86 -14.93 8.41
C GLU A 149 11.49 -13.56 8.09
N SER A 150 11.69 -13.27 6.81
CA SER A 150 12.46 -12.12 6.35
C SER A 150 11.74 -11.29 5.30
N HIS A 151 12.17 -10.03 5.17
CA HIS A 151 11.82 -9.12 4.09
C HIS A 151 13.09 -8.67 3.35
N LEU A 152 12.94 -8.41 2.05
CA LEU A 152 13.94 -7.71 1.25
C LEU A 152 13.62 -6.22 1.31
N ASP A 153 14.51 -5.46 1.93
CA ASP A 153 14.31 -4.04 2.26
C ASP A 153 15.25 -3.13 1.45
N HIS A 154 14.77 -1.93 1.16
CA HIS A 154 15.56 -0.86 0.52
C HIS A 154 16.33 -0.08 1.58
N LYS A 155 17.65 -0.24 1.60
CA LYS A 155 18.52 0.37 2.59
C LYS A 155 18.58 1.89 2.43
N LYS A 156 18.61 2.60 3.56
CA LYS A 156 18.86 4.05 3.57
C LYS A 156 20.23 4.40 2.99
N PRO A 157 20.36 5.59 2.37
CA PRO A 157 19.32 6.61 2.17
C PRO A 157 18.38 6.31 0.98
N LEU A 158 18.66 5.26 0.20
CA LEU A 158 17.98 4.91 -1.05
C LEU A 158 16.73 4.05 -0.82
N THR A 159 15.86 4.52 0.07
CA THR A 159 14.54 3.90 0.29
C THR A 159 13.75 3.87 -1.03
N PHE A 160 12.78 2.95 -1.15
CA PHE A 160 11.97 2.87 -2.38
C PHE A 160 11.29 4.21 -2.74
N GLN A 161 10.82 4.96 -1.74
CA GLN A 161 10.25 6.29 -1.97
C GLN A 161 11.26 7.30 -2.53
N VAL A 162 12.51 7.28 -2.03
CA VAL A 162 13.58 8.12 -2.55
C VAL A 162 13.86 7.75 -4.00
N ILE A 163 13.98 6.45 -4.32
CA ILE A 163 14.21 5.97 -5.69
C ILE A 163 13.10 6.45 -6.65
N VAL A 164 11.83 6.36 -6.25
CA VAL A 164 10.71 6.85 -7.08
C VAL A 164 10.79 8.36 -7.28
N ASN A 165 11.07 9.13 -6.23
CA ASN A 165 11.16 10.58 -6.32
C ASN A 165 12.34 11.05 -7.17
N THR A 166 13.51 10.42 -7.02
CA THR A 166 14.70 10.75 -7.82
C THR A 166 14.54 10.27 -9.26
N PHE A 167 13.79 9.19 -9.51
CA PHE A 167 13.43 8.79 -10.86
C PHE A 167 12.60 9.86 -11.57
N LEU A 168 11.56 10.39 -10.91
CA LEU A 168 10.72 11.46 -11.45
C LEU A 168 11.57 12.70 -11.76
N ALA A 169 12.39 13.14 -10.80
CA ALA A 169 13.23 14.33 -10.96
C ALA A 169 14.30 14.17 -12.05
N ALA A 170 15.04 13.05 -12.05
CA ALA A 170 16.14 12.81 -12.99
C ALA A 170 15.67 12.58 -14.45
N ASN A 171 14.37 12.37 -14.65
CA ASN A 171 13.78 12.15 -15.96
C ASN A 171 12.74 13.19 -16.33
N GLU A 172 12.60 14.24 -15.52
CA GLU A 172 11.63 15.35 -15.71
C GLU A 172 10.21 14.84 -15.97
N ILE A 173 9.81 13.79 -15.25
CA ILE A 173 8.51 13.15 -15.44
C ILE A 173 7.46 13.88 -14.59
N GLU A 174 6.50 14.48 -15.27
CA GLU A 174 5.23 14.86 -14.68
C GLU A 174 4.27 13.66 -14.70
N ILE A 175 3.71 13.29 -13.54
CA ILE A 175 2.80 12.14 -13.45
C ILE A 175 1.45 12.50 -14.06
N LYS A 176 0.95 11.66 -14.97
CA LYS A 176 -0.37 11.82 -15.60
C LYS A 176 -1.18 10.53 -15.54
N HIS A 177 -2.51 10.63 -15.57
CA HIS A 177 -3.39 9.47 -15.45
C HIS A 177 -3.21 8.48 -16.60
N GLU A 178 -2.86 8.96 -17.80
CA GLU A 178 -2.67 8.16 -19.01
C GLU A 178 -1.44 7.25 -18.92
N MET A 179 -0.57 7.44 -17.93
CA MET A 179 0.57 6.56 -17.68
C MET A 179 0.16 5.27 -16.96
N LEU A 180 -1.03 5.24 -16.34
CA LEU A 180 -1.42 4.25 -15.35
C LEU A 180 -2.70 3.53 -15.77
N SER A 181 -2.80 2.25 -15.42
CA SER A 181 -4.03 1.49 -15.61
C SER A 181 -5.16 2.11 -14.79
N MET A 182 -6.33 2.33 -15.40
CA MET A 182 -7.53 2.72 -14.67
C MET A 182 -7.86 1.67 -13.62
N SER A 183 -8.22 2.10 -12.40
CA SER A 183 -8.73 1.20 -11.36
C SER A 183 -9.96 0.45 -11.88
N GLN A 184 -9.80 -0.85 -12.16
CA GLN A 184 -10.91 -1.75 -12.45
C GLN A 184 -11.39 -2.42 -11.16
N ASP A 185 -12.66 -2.81 -11.16
CA ASP A 185 -13.21 -3.60 -10.06
C ASP A 185 -12.48 -4.95 -9.98
N ALA A 186 -12.11 -5.37 -8.77
CA ALA A 186 -11.20 -6.48 -8.49
C ALA A 186 -9.76 -6.33 -9.05
N GLN A 187 -9.34 -5.13 -9.50
CA GLN A 187 -7.93 -4.86 -9.79
C GLN A 187 -7.22 -4.39 -8.51
N PHE A 188 -6.44 -5.29 -7.92
CA PHE A 188 -5.74 -5.02 -6.67
C PHE A 188 -4.52 -4.11 -6.82
N GLN A 189 -4.03 -3.89 -8.05
CA GLN A 189 -2.73 -3.24 -8.29
C GLN A 189 -2.71 -2.35 -9.53
N THR A 190 -2.29 -1.10 -9.36
CA THR A 190 -2.01 -0.16 -10.47
C THR A 190 -0.75 -0.60 -11.22
N THR A 191 -0.78 -0.54 -12.56
CA THR A 191 0.37 -0.85 -13.42
C THR A 191 0.64 0.28 -14.41
N PHE A 192 1.86 0.31 -14.97
CA PHE A 192 2.20 1.20 -16.08
C PHE A 192 1.58 0.72 -17.38
N LEU A 193 0.95 1.63 -18.14
CA LEU A 193 0.46 1.36 -19.49
C LEU A 193 1.60 1.39 -20.52
N ASP A 194 2.56 2.29 -20.35
CA ASP A 194 3.73 2.37 -21.22
C ASP A 194 4.83 1.40 -20.76
N ILE A 195 5.07 0.37 -21.58
CA ILE A 195 6.14 -0.61 -21.35
C ILE A 195 7.53 0.03 -21.31
N LYS A 196 7.77 1.09 -22.07
CA LYS A 196 9.06 1.81 -22.08
C LYS A 196 9.27 2.52 -20.75
N LEU A 197 8.25 3.18 -20.21
CA LEU A 197 8.32 3.81 -18.89
C LEU A 197 8.55 2.76 -17.79
N LYS A 198 7.85 1.63 -17.85
CA LYS A 198 8.05 0.50 -16.94
C LYS A 198 9.49 0.02 -16.94
N ASP A 199 10.04 -0.28 -18.12
CA ASP A 199 11.42 -0.77 -18.27
C ASP A 199 12.45 0.29 -17.88
N LYS A 200 12.18 1.56 -18.17
CA LYS A 200 13.01 2.69 -17.76
C LYS A 200 13.08 2.78 -16.22
N PHE A 201 11.94 2.64 -15.54
CA PHE A 201 11.89 2.60 -14.08
C PHE A 201 12.64 1.38 -13.53
N LYS A 202 12.44 0.18 -14.10
CA LYS A 202 13.16 -1.04 -13.67
C LYS A 202 14.67 -0.86 -13.73
N ARG A 203 15.20 -0.36 -14.86
CA ARG A 203 16.64 -0.09 -15.02
C ARG A 203 17.16 0.94 -14.02
N TYR A 204 16.39 2.01 -13.79
CA TYR A 204 16.74 3.02 -12.80
C TYR A 204 16.77 2.43 -11.39
N HIS A 205 15.75 1.65 -11.03
CA HIS A 205 15.66 0.96 -9.74
C HIS A 205 16.84 0.02 -9.52
N TYR A 206 17.20 -0.82 -10.50
CA TYR A 206 18.33 -1.74 -10.35
C TYR A 206 19.67 -1.03 -10.16
N LYS A 207 19.84 0.15 -10.76
CA LYS A 207 21.05 0.96 -10.60
C LYS A 207 21.13 1.60 -9.21
N MET A 208 19.99 1.96 -8.63
CA MET A 208 19.92 2.76 -7.40
C MET A 208 19.64 1.94 -6.14
N ALA A 209 18.99 0.78 -6.26
CA ALA A 209 18.55 0.02 -5.11
C ALA A 209 19.74 -0.65 -4.41
N ASP A 210 19.96 -0.25 -3.16
CA ASP A 210 20.77 -1.00 -2.20
C ASP A 210 19.83 -1.84 -1.34
N LEU A 211 19.94 -3.16 -1.45
CA LEU A 211 18.98 -4.12 -0.89
C LEU A 211 19.60 -4.91 0.25
N ARG A 212 18.82 -5.16 1.30
CA ARG A 212 19.25 -5.94 2.47
C ARG A 212 18.17 -6.91 2.94
N ILE A 213 18.59 -8.01 3.56
CA ILE A 213 17.68 -8.94 4.23
C ILE A 213 17.48 -8.49 5.68
N ILE A 214 16.22 -8.31 6.08
CA ILE A 214 15.86 -7.98 7.46
C ILE A 214 14.78 -8.93 7.98
N LYS A 215 14.71 -9.10 9.30
CA LYS A 215 13.61 -9.83 9.95
C LYS A 215 12.27 -9.12 9.70
N THR A 216 11.22 -9.88 9.43
CA THR A 216 9.87 -9.36 9.08
C THR A 216 9.36 -8.30 10.06
N GLU A 217 9.54 -8.55 11.36
CA GLU A 217 9.09 -7.68 12.46
C GLU A 217 9.76 -6.29 12.45
N LEU A 218 11.00 -6.20 11.93
CA LEU A 218 11.74 -4.93 11.87
C LEU A 218 11.21 -4.03 10.76
N ASN A 219 10.77 -4.59 9.63
CA ASN A 219 10.22 -3.79 8.54
C ASN A 219 9.01 -2.95 8.99
N LEU A 220 8.21 -3.49 9.92
CA LEU A 220 7.03 -2.83 10.49
C LEU A 220 7.39 -1.70 11.46
N SER A 221 8.55 -1.76 12.12
CA SER A 221 9.01 -0.73 13.07
C SER A 221 9.84 0.38 12.43
N LEU A 222 10.46 0.12 11.27
CA LEU A 222 11.32 1.06 10.56
C LEU A 222 10.55 2.16 9.80
N GLY A 223 9.37 1.88 9.25
CA GLY A 223 8.67 2.80 8.34
C GLY A 223 8.32 4.21 8.88
N GLY A 224 8.37 4.42 10.20
CA GLY A 224 8.22 5.73 10.85
C GLY A 224 9.55 6.42 11.20
N SER A 225 10.50 5.68 11.79
CA SER A 225 11.82 6.19 12.20
C SER A 225 12.77 6.42 11.01
N GLU A 226 12.42 5.85 9.85
CA GLU A 226 13.26 5.88 8.66
C GLU A 226 12.88 6.90 7.60
N ARG A 227 11.81 7.67 7.84
CA ARG A 227 11.40 8.73 6.92
C ARG A 227 12.39 9.87 6.92
N ILE A 228 12.87 10.22 5.73
CA ILE A 228 13.61 11.47 5.52
C ILE A 228 12.60 12.61 5.64
N LEU A 229 12.69 13.36 6.74
CA LEU A 229 11.87 14.55 6.97
C LEU A 229 12.64 15.78 6.48
N LYS A 230 11.90 16.75 5.90
CA LYS A 230 12.48 18.07 5.63
C LYS A 230 12.96 18.67 6.95
N SER A 231 14.13 19.32 6.93
CA SER A 231 14.58 20.11 8.06
C SER A 231 13.49 21.13 8.43
N LYS A 232 13.22 21.27 9.73
CA LYS A 232 12.28 22.29 10.22
C LYS A 232 12.80 23.71 9.92
N ASN A 233 14.13 23.85 9.86
CA ASN A 233 14.83 25.09 9.56
C ASN A 233 15.81 24.82 8.41
N PRO A 234 15.36 24.82 7.14
CA PRO A 234 16.24 24.62 6.00
C PRO A 234 17.12 25.86 5.81
N VAL A 235 18.43 25.64 5.62
CA VAL A 235 19.32 26.69 5.10
C VAL A 235 19.04 26.81 3.61
N ILE A 236 18.69 28.01 3.16
CA ILE A 236 18.38 28.31 1.75
C ILE A 236 19.66 28.79 1.09
N ILE A 237 20.03 28.21 -0.06
CA ILE A 237 21.09 28.76 -0.90
C ILE A 237 20.50 29.98 -1.61
N PRO A 238 21.04 31.19 -1.38
CA PRO A 238 20.55 32.41 -2.02
C PRO A 238 20.62 32.28 -3.55
N LYS A 239 19.57 32.77 -4.25
CA LYS A 239 19.52 32.67 -5.72
C LYS A 239 20.58 33.53 -6.40
N GLU A 240 21.02 34.59 -5.72
CA GLU A 240 22.03 35.53 -6.19
C GLU A 240 23.42 34.88 -6.38
N LEU A 241 23.63 33.64 -5.94
CA LEU A 241 24.86 32.86 -6.16
C LEU A 241 24.93 32.20 -7.55
N PHE A 242 23.85 32.25 -8.34
CA PHE A 242 23.76 31.57 -9.63
C PHE A 242 23.46 32.52 -10.81
N ASP A 243 23.37 33.83 -10.54
CA ASP A 243 23.26 34.86 -11.58
C ASP A 243 24.67 35.38 -11.94
N ASP A 244 25.42 34.58 -12.70
CA ASP A 244 26.62 34.99 -13.47
C ASP A 244 26.47 34.52 -14.92
#